data_AF-A0A5C7VAB7-F1
#
_entry.id   AF-A0A5C7VAB7-F1
#
_cell.length_a   1.000
_cell.length_b   1.000
_cell.length_c   1.000
_cell.angle_alpha   90.00
_cell.angle_beta   90.00
_cell.angle_gamma   90.00
#
_symmetry.space_group_name_H-M   'P 1'
#
loop_
_entity.id
_entity.type
_entity.pdbx_description
1 polymer ?
#
loop_
_entity_poly.entity_id
_entity_poly.type
_entity_poly.pdbx_seq_one_letter_code
_entity_poly.pdbx_strand_id
1 'polypeptide(L)' 'INGIESFWSFTKRRLAKFNGVSVNFELHLKESEWRWKKQPDELASELWQLIRYY' A
#
# COMPACT_ATOMS: atom_id res chain seq x y z
N ILE A 1 -8.06 -18.15 7.10
CA ILE A 1 -6.96 -17.22 6.78
C ILE A 1 -7.24 -15.93 7.52
N ASN A 2 -6.40 -15.58 8.48
CA ASN A 2 -6.60 -14.42 9.35
C ASN A 2 -6.46 -13.11 8.57
N GLY A 3 -7.04 -12.01 9.07
CA GLY A 3 -6.95 -10.69 8.43
C GLY A 3 -5.51 -10.23 8.20
N ILE A 4 -4.60 -10.57 9.13
CA ILE A 4 -3.17 -10.28 9.04
C ILE A 4 -2.45 -11.08 7.94
N GLU A 5 -2.81 -12.36 7.75
CA GLU A 5 -2.24 -13.20 6.70
C GLU A 5 -2.65 -12.70 5.30
N SER A 6 -3.93 -12.31 5.17
CA SER A 6 -4.43 -11.71 3.94
C SER A 6 -3.68 -10.42 3.59
N PHE A 7 -3.44 -9.56 4.59
CA PHE A 7 -2.66 -8.33 4.42
C PHE A 7 -1.24 -8.64 3.94
N TRP A 8 -0.51 -9.53 4.61
CA TRP A 8 0.86 -9.88 4.20
C TRP A 8 0.92 -10.54 2.82
N SER A 9 -0.09 -11.32 2.43
CA SER A 9 -0.17 -11.92 1.10
C SER A 9 -0.35 -10.85 -0.01
N PHE A 10 -1.04 -9.75 0.28
CA PHE A 10 -1.15 -8.59 -0.61
C PHE A 10 0.13 -7.76 -0.66
N THR A 11 0.68 -7.43 0.50
CA THR A 11 1.91 -6.64 0.61
C THR A 11 3.05 -7.34 -0.14
N LYS A 12 3.25 -8.65 0.04
CA LYS A 12 4.27 -9.42 -0.70
C LYS A 12 4.12 -9.29 -2.23
N ARG A 13 2.91 -9.38 -2.76
CA ARG A 13 2.64 -9.23 -4.21
C ARG A 13 2.96 -7.82 -4.72
N ARG A 14 2.76 -6.77 -3.90
CA ARG A 14 3.15 -5.41 -4.25
C ARG A 14 4.66 -5.23 -4.26
N LEU A 15 5.34 -5.67 -3.20
CA LEU A 15 6.79 -5.55 -3.06
C LEU A 15 7.53 -6.34 -4.16
N ALA A 16 6.99 -7.48 -4.60
CA ALA A 16 7.55 -8.26 -5.70
C ALA A 16 7.60 -7.50 -7.04
N LYS A 17 6.73 -6.49 -7.26
CA LYS A 17 6.77 -5.64 -8.46
C LYS A 17 8.03 -4.77 -8.55
N PHE A 18 8.73 -4.59 -7.44
CA PHE A 18 9.97 -3.82 -7.35
C PHE A 18 11.22 -4.72 -7.34
N ASN A 19 11.08 -6.01 -7.69
CA ASN A 19 12.11 -7.05 -7.52
C ASN A 19 12.50 -7.26 -6.04
N GLY A 20 11.53 -7.08 -5.14
CA GLY A 20 11.78 -6.94 -3.71
C GLY A 20 12.00 -5.47 -3.33
N VAL A 21 12.04 -5.19 -2.03
CA VAL A 21 12.27 -3.84 -1.50
C VAL A 21 13.24 -3.94 -0.35
N SER A 22 14.40 -3.30 -0.50
CA SER A 22 15.43 -3.20 0.55
C SER A 22 15.63 -1.79 1.07
N VAL A 23 15.22 -0.77 0.30
CA VAL A 23 15.32 0.65 0.64
C VAL A 23 13.92 1.21 0.88
N ASN A 24 13.77 2.05 1.91
CA ASN A 24 12.50 2.67 2.30
C ASN A 24 11.36 1.65 2.51
N PHE A 25 11.67 0.46 3.02
CA PHE A 25 10.72 -0.63 3.21
C PHE A 25 9.50 -0.18 4.03
N GLU A 26 9.72 0.64 5.04
CA GLU A 26 8.71 1.25 5.89
C GLU A 26 7.74 2.13 5.10
N LEU A 27 8.21 2.89 4.11
CA LEU A 27 7.35 3.70 3.23
C LEU A 27 6.51 2.81 2.32
N HIS A 28 7.09 1.75 1.74
CA HIS A 28 6.36 0.79 0.93
C HIS A 28 5.33 -0.02 1.73
N LEU A 29 5.63 -0.33 2.99
CA LEU A 29 4.71 -0.98 3.91
C LEU A 29 3.54 -0.06 4.26
N LYS A 30 3.82 1.21 4.54
CA LYS A 30 2.80 2.25 4.77
C LYS A 30 1.92 2.48 3.54
N GLU A 31 2.51 2.47 2.36
CA GLU A 31 1.77 2.55 1.10
C GLU A 31 0.88 1.34 0.86
N SER A 32 1.34 0.14 1.23
CA SER A 32 0.54 -1.09 1.14
C SER A 32 -0.61 -1.09 2.16
N GLU A 33 -0.38 -0.59 3.37
CA GLU A 33 -1.42 -0.35 4.37
C GLU A 33 -2.49 0.62 3.85
N TRP A 34 -2.05 1.77 3.31
CA TRP A 34 -2.95 2.76 2.72
C TRP A 34 -3.84 2.18 1.60
N ARG A 35 -3.30 1.27 0.78
CA ARG A 35 -4.05 0.64 -0.32
C ARG A 35 -4.90 -0.56 0.06
N TRP A 36 -4.69 -1.12 1.25
CA TRP A 36 -5.30 -2.38 1.60
C TRP A 36 -6.83 -2.26 1.61
N LYS A 37 -7.50 -3.10 0.80
CA LYS A 37 -8.96 -3.14 0.64
C LYS A 37 -9.61 -1.85 0.12
N LYS A 38 -8.86 -0.93 -0.48
CA LYS A 38 -9.40 0.28 -1.10
C LYS A 38 -9.53 0.15 -2.60
N GLN A 39 -10.57 0.76 -3.16
CA GLN A 39 -10.78 0.83 -4.60
C GLN A 39 -9.96 1.96 -5.24
N PRO A 40 -9.67 1.89 -6.55
CA PRO A 40 -8.91 2.94 -7.24
C PRO A 40 -9.47 4.36 -7.08
N ASP A 41 -10.79 4.53 -7.09
CA ASP A 41 -11.43 5.84 -6.96
C ASP A 41 -11.26 6.44 -5.56
N GLU A 42 -11.34 5.60 -4.52
CA GLU A 42 -11.09 5.99 -3.13
C GLU A 42 -9.62 6.43 -2.98
N LEU A 43 -8.69 5.65 -3.53
CA LEU A 43 -7.26 5.98 -3.52
C LEU A 43 -6.96 7.29 -4.26
N ALA A 44 -7.59 7.51 -5.41
CA ALA A 44 -7.42 8.74 -6.16
C ALA A 44 -7.93 9.95 -5.35
N SER A 45 -9.11 9.84 -4.75
CA SER A 45 -9.69 10.90 -3.91
C SER A 45 -8.81 11.22 -2.69
N GLU A 46 -8.34 10.22 -1.97
CA GLU A 46 -7.46 10.40 -0.81
C GLU A 46 -6.10 11.00 -1.20
N LEU A 47 -5.51 10.53 -2.30
CA LEU A 47 -4.25 11.06 -2.81
C LEU A 47 -4.39 12.55 -3.16
N TRP A 48 -5.49 12.94 -3.81
CA TRP A 48 -5.78 14.34 -4.11
C TRP A 48 -5.91 15.20 -2.84
N GLN A 49 -6.43 14.66 -1.75
CA GLN A 49 -6.51 15.38 -0.47
C GLN A 49 -5.13 15.53 0.17
N LEU A 50 -4.31 14.48 0.17
CA LEU A 50 -2.95 14.52 0.68
C LEU A 50 -2.10 15.56 -0.05
N ILE A 51 -2.12 15.56 -1.39
CA ILE A 51 -1.36 16.51 -2.20
C ILE A 51 -1.82 17.95 -1.99
N ARG A 52 -3.11 18.20 -1.73
CA ARG A 52 -3.61 19.56 -1.47
C ARG A 52 -3.23 20.11 -0.09
N TYR A 53 -2.92 19.22 0.86
CA TYR A 53 -2.57 19.62 2.22
C TYR A 53 -1.08 19.95 2.37
N TYR A 54 -0.23 19.37 1.52
CA TYR A 54 1.20 19.68 1.42
C TYR A 54 1.48 20.77 0.40
#